data_AF-A0A8T4MYY8-F1
#
_entry.id   AF-A0A8T4MYY8-F1
#
_cell.length_a   1.000
_cell.length_b   1.000
_cell.length_c   1.000
_cell.angle_alpha   90.00
_cell.angle_beta   90.00
_cell.angle_gamma   90.00
#
_symmetry.space_group_name_H-M   'P 1'
#
loop_
_entity.id
_entity.type
_entity.pdbx_description
1 polymer ?
#
loop_
_entity_poly.entity_id
_entity_poly.type
_entity_poly.pdbx_seq_one_letter_code
_entity_poly.pdbx_strand_id
1 'polypeptide(L)'
;MNMIKILSRFFGGLFKRKNNLKIGFYGPPNAGKTSLANLLCKDWTGEELGTVSEVPHETREVQFKEKVEIEHNGKKMLLKIVDTPGIATKIDYEDFIEYGIAKQEAKKRAKEATQGIIEAIKWLDDMDAVIIVLDATENPYSQVNLTIIGNLLARKIPVLIVANKMDLRKANVKKIEAAFPEYSVVGISAKKATNMDNFYDEIFKLTKRV
;
A
#
# COMPACT_ATOMS: atom_id res chain seq x y z
N MET A 1 -26.30 -4.30 -0.39
CA MET A 1 -25.98 -4.70 -1.79
C MET A 1 -25.01 -5.87 -1.67
N ASN A 2 -25.20 -7.02 -2.33
CA ASN A 2 -24.34 -8.19 -2.10
C ASN A 2 -22.88 -7.89 -2.52
N MET A 3 -21.92 -8.09 -1.61
CA MET A 3 -20.47 -7.97 -1.85
C MET A 3 -20.05 -8.68 -3.15
N ILE A 4 -20.56 -9.88 -3.38
CA ILE A 4 -20.34 -10.69 -4.61
C ILE A 4 -20.80 -9.95 -5.89
N LYS A 5 -21.89 -9.17 -5.82
CA LYS A 5 -22.38 -8.36 -6.96
C LYS A 5 -21.49 -7.13 -7.22
N ILE A 6 -20.93 -6.51 -6.19
CA ILE A 6 -20.01 -5.38 -6.33
C ILE A 6 -18.69 -5.87 -6.90
N LEU A 7 -18.15 -6.96 -6.36
CA LEU A 7 -16.93 -7.60 -6.84
C LEU A 7 -17.09 -8.06 -8.29
N SER A 8 -18.16 -8.76 -8.65
CA SER A 8 -18.39 -9.15 -10.05
C SER A 8 -18.55 -7.94 -11.00
N ARG A 9 -19.14 -6.82 -10.54
CA ARG A 9 -19.17 -5.55 -11.30
C ARG A 9 -17.77 -4.94 -11.44
N PHE A 10 -17.00 -4.95 -10.36
CA PHE A 10 -15.62 -4.47 -10.29
C PHE A 10 -14.75 -5.28 -11.27
N PHE A 11 -14.73 -6.60 -11.14
CA PHE A 11 -14.03 -7.52 -12.04
C PHE A 11 -14.55 -7.47 -13.49
N GLY A 12 -15.85 -7.25 -13.69
CA GLY A 12 -16.46 -7.15 -15.02
C GLY A 12 -16.10 -5.86 -15.76
N GLY A 13 -16.05 -4.73 -15.03
CA GLY A 13 -15.79 -3.41 -15.61
C GLY A 13 -14.30 -3.08 -15.73
N LEU A 14 -13.48 -3.49 -14.76
CA LEU A 14 -12.09 -3.09 -14.65
C LEU A 14 -11.21 -3.89 -15.64
N PHE A 15 -11.49 -5.19 -15.75
CA PHE A 15 -10.81 -6.06 -16.70
C PHE A 15 -11.40 -6.08 -18.12
N LYS A 16 -12.35 -5.18 -18.43
CA LYS A 16 -12.82 -5.00 -19.80
C LYS A 16 -11.83 -4.22 -20.67
N ARG A 17 -10.89 -3.48 -20.04
CA ARG A 17 -9.90 -2.62 -20.73
C ARG A 17 -8.46 -3.08 -20.56
N LYS A 18 -8.11 -3.70 -19.43
CA LYS A 18 -6.76 -4.18 -19.12
C LYS A 18 -6.84 -5.56 -18.48
N ASN A 19 -6.17 -6.55 -19.07
CA ASN A 19 -6.13 -7.91 -18.52
C ASN A 19 -5.25 -8.00 -17.27
N ASN A 20 -4.34 -7.03 -17.11
CA ASN A 20 -3.40 -6.92 -16.01
C ASN A 20 -3.57 -5.55 -15.34
N LEU A 21 -3.99 -5.54 -14.07
CA LEU A 21 -4.07 -4.34 -13.25
C LEU A 21 -2.97 -4.35 -12.20
N LYS A 22 -2.20 -3.26 -12.06
CA LYS A 22 -1.12 -3.12 -11.08
C LYS A 22 -1.47 -2.05 -10.04
N ILE A 23 -1.75 -2.47 -8.81
CA ILE A 23 -2.06 -1.57 -7.68
C ILE A 23 -0.95 -1.65 -6.65
N GLY A 24 -0.43 -0.50 -6.24
CA GLY A 24 0.55 -0.39 -5.15
C GLY A 24 -0.05 0.11 -3.85
N PHE A 25 0.26 -0.51 -2.71
CA PHE A 25 -0.08 -0.06 -1.36
C PHE A 25 1.12 0.61 -0.70
N TYR A 26 0.97 1.88 -0.35
CA TYR A 26 2.01 2.72 0.26
C TYR A 26 1.47 3.28 1.58
N GLY A 27 2.35 3.74 2.48
CA GLY A 27 1.94 4.28 3.79
C GLY A 27 2.90 3.93 4.92
N PRO A 28 2.82 4.65 6.06
CA PRO A 28 3.73 4.43 7.18
C PRO A 28 3.65 2.99 7.73
N PRO A 29 4.66 2.55 8.49
CA PRO A 29 4.60 1.28 9.23
C PRO A 29 3.31 1.18 10.04
N ASN A 30 2.77 -0.03 10.17
CA ASN A 30 1.59 -0.31 11.00
C ASN A 30 0.30 0.41 10.59
N ALA A 31 0.25 1.07 9.42
CA ALA A 31 -0.98 1.65 8.87
C ALA A 31 -2.04 0.60 8.48
N GLY A 32 -1.66 -0.68 8.43
CA GLY A 32 -2.54 -1.80 8.07
C GLY A 32 -2.61 -2.12 6.57
N LYS A 33 -1.54 -1.79 5.83
CA LYS A 33 -1.37 -2.13 4.40
C LYS A 33 -1.54 -3.62 4.16
N THR A 34 -0.84 -4.43 4.93
CA THR A 34 -0.87 -5.89 4.74
C THR A 34 -2.20 -6.51 5.14
N SER A 35 -2.83 -6.01 6.21
CA SER A 35 -4.19 -6.43 6.58
C SER A 35 -5.19 -6.12 5.46
N LEU A 36 -5.08 -4.96 4.82
CA LEU A 36 -5.93 -4.58 3.69
C LEU A 36 -5.64 -5.45 2.46
N ALA A 37 -4.39 -5.72 2.13
CA ALA A 37 -4.02 -6.58 1.01
C ALA A 37 -4.51 -8.03 1.20
N ASN A 38 -4.43 -8.57 2.42
CA ASN A 38 -4.97 -9.88 2.76
C ASN A 38 -6.48 -9.94 2.61
N LEU A 39 -7.19 -8.92 3.10
CA LEU A 39 -8.64 -8.83 2.94
C LEU A 39 -9.05 -8.78 1.46
N LEU A 40 -8.34 -7.97 0.67
CA LEU A 40 -8.55 -7.89 -0.77
C LEU A 40 -8.34 -9.22 -1.48
N CYS A 41 -7.28 -9.94 -1.15
CA CYS A 41 -7.03 -11.26 -1.72
C CYS A 41 -8.16 -12.21 -1.36
N LYS A 42 -8.53 -12.31 -0.08
CA LYS A 42 -9.63 -13.15 0.40
C LYS A 42 -10.94 -12.85 -0.30
N ASP A 43 -11.30 -11.58 -0.42
CA ASP A 43 -12.56 -11.17 -1.05
C ASP A 43 -12.59 -11.51 -2.54
N TRP A 44 -11.42 -11.57 -3.20
CA TRP A 44 -11.31 -11.74 -4.66
C TRP A 44 -11.02 -13.16 -5.13
N THR A 45 -10.24 -13.93 -4.37
CA THR A 45 -9.91 -15.33 -4.69
C THR A 45 -10.73 -16.32 -3.88
N GLY A 46 -11.29 -15.89 -2.74
CA GLY A 46 -11.85 -16.80 -1.74
C GLY A 46 -10.78 -17.48 -0.87
N GLU A 47 -9.50 -17.13 -1.03
CA GLU A 47 -8.37 -17.74 -0.32
C GLU A 47 -7.64 -16.70 0.53
N GLU A 48 -7.20 -17.08 1.72
CA GLU A 48 -6.36 -16.21 2.55
C GLU A 48 -4.92 -16.21 2.03
N LEU A 49 -4.32 -15.03 1.85
CA LEU A 49 -2.87 -14.92 1.84
C LEU A 49 -2.41 -15.44 3.20
N GLY A 50 -1.67 -16.55 3.20
CA GLY A 50 -1.19 -17.19 4.42
C GLY A 50 -0.59 -16.19 5.42
N THR A 51 -0.57 -16.59 6.69
CA THR A 51 -0.21 -15.76 7.85
C THR A 51 0.93 -14.79 7.55
N VAL A 52 0.60 -13.52 7.40
CA VAL A 52 1.60 -12.47 7.23
C VAL A 52 2.26 -12.27 8.59
N SER A 53 3.43 -12.89 8.74
CA SER A 53 4.28 -12.71 9.93
C SER A 53 4.58 -11.23 10.15
N GLU A 54 4.29 -10.78 11.38
CA GLU A 54 4.57 -9.44 11.94
C GLU A 54 6.03 -9.28 12.40
N VAL A 55 6.94 -10.17 12.02
CA VAL A 55 8.32 -10.16 12.53
C VAL A 55 9.29 -9.59 11.49
N PRO A 56 10.06 -8.52 11.80
CA PRO A 56 11.16 -8.05 10.97
C PRO A 56 12.32 -9.08 11.01
N HIS A 57 12.60 -9.67 9.86
CA HIS A 57 13.76 -10.50 9.50
C HIS A 57 14.07 -11.73 10.36
N GLU A 58 13.90 -12.92 9.78
CA GLU A 58 14.89 -14.03 9.77
C GLU A 58 14.25 -15.29 9.15
N THR A 59 14.50 -15.57 7.87
CA THR A 59 14.79 -16.93 7.36
C THR A 59 15.09 -16.92 5.86
N ARG A 60 16.13 -17.68 5.48
CA ARG A 60 16.86 -17.64 4.21
C ARG A 60 16.14 -18.22 2.98
N GLU A 61 14.81 -18.28 2.95
CA GLU A 61 14.07 -18.79 1.78
C GLU A 61 12.61 -18.31 1.66
N VAL A 62 12.22 -17.24 2.38
CA VAL A 62 10.86 -16.69 2.26
C VAL A 62 10.83 -15.60 1.19
N GLN A 63 10.33 -16.01 0.03
CA GLN A 63 10.02 -15.21 -1.15
C GLN A 63 9.45 -13.82 -0.81
N PHE A 64 9.93 -12.80 -1.53
CA PHE A 64 9.39 -11.45 -1.63
C PHE A 64 7.90 -11.34 -1.24
N LYS A 65 7.62 -10.94 -0.01
CA LYS A 65 6.28 -10.59 0.51
C LYS A 65 5.67 -9.32 -0.13
N GLU A 66 6.24 -8.83 -1.24
CA GLU A 66 5.98 -7.49 -1.80
C GLU A 66 5.08 -7.51 -3.03
N LYS A 67 4.75 -8.69 -3.57
CA LYS A 67 4.04 -8.86 -4.84
C LYS A 67 3.05 -10.03 -4.72
N VAL A 68 1.76 -9.72 -4.78
CA VAL A 68 0.67 -10.70 -4.83
C VAL A 68 0.07 -10.67 -6.22
N GLU A 69 0.10 -11.80 -6.92
CA GLU A 69 -0.60 -11.97 -8.21
C GLU A 69 -1.87 -12.78 -7.97
N ILE A 70 -3.01 -12.18 -8.29
CA ILE A 70 -4.34 -12.76 -8.18
C ILE A 70 -4.82 -13.05 -9.59
N GLU A 71 -5.08 -14.31 -9.91
CA GLU A 71 -5.67 -14.72 -11.17
C GLU A 71 -7.07 -15.27 -10.96
N HIS A 72 -8.07 -14.70 -11.63
CA HIS A 72 -9.45 -15.16 -11.56
C HIS A 72 -10.12 -15.06 -12.93
N ASN A 73 -10.62 -16.17 -13.47
CA ASN A 73 -11.26 -16.21 -14.80
C ASN A 73 -10.39 -15.62 -15.94
N GLY A 74 -9.09 -15.95 -15.97
CA GLY A 74 -8.15 -15.49 -17.00
C GLY A 74 -7.74 -14.01 -16.91
N LYS A 75 -8.04 -13.37 -15.78
CA LYS A 75 -7.74 -11.96 -15.49
C LYS A 75 -6.77 -11.88 -14.33
N LYS A 76 -5.71 -11.05 -14.45
CA LYS A 76 -4.62 -10.96 -13.48
C LYS A 76 -4.61 -9.60 -12.78
N MET A 77 -4.69 -9.60 -11.45
CA MET A 77 -4.40 -8.42 -10.66
C MET A 77 -3.08 -8.59 -9.93
N LEU A 78 -2.24 -7.57 -10.02
CA LEU A 78 -0.99 -7.50 -9.31
C LEU A 78 -1.09 -6.47 -8.20
N LEU A 79 -1.10 -6.94 -6.96
CA LEU A 79 -0.99 -6.10 -5.79
C LEU A 79 0.47 -6.04 -5.36
N LYS A 80 0.96 -4.85 -5.07
CA LYS A 80 2.27 -4.68 -4.45
C LYS A 80 2.16 -3.92 -3.17
N ILE A 81 2.88 -4.36 -2.16
CA ILE A 81 2.89 -3.71 -0.85
C ILE A 81 4.28 -3.13 -0.67
N VAL A 82 4.35 -1.82 -0.51
CA VAL A 82 5.61 -1.11 -0.28
C VAL A 82 5.54 -0.45 1.08
N ASP A 83 6.37 -0.94 1.99
CA ASP A 83 6.62 -0.28 3.26
C ASP A 83 7.51 0.95 3.01
N THR A 84 6.91 2.13 3.11
CA THR A 84 7.54 3.40 2.74
C THR A 84 8.57 4.03 3.70
N PRO A 85 8.96 3.49 4.87
CA PRO A 85 10.11 4.05 5.58
C PRO A 85 11.34 4.17 4.66
N GLY A 86 11.56 3.20 3.78
CA GLY A 86 12.68 3.23 2.83
C GLY A 86 12.65 4.46 1.93
N ILE A 87 11.55 4.74 1.23
CA ILE A 87 11.45 5.86 0.27
C ILE A 87 11.58 7.23 0.95
N ALA A 88 11.23 7.34 2.24
CA ALA A 88 11.24 8.59 2.97
C ALA A 88 12.57 8.90 3.69
N THR A 89 13.51 7.96 3.72
CA THR A 89 14.69 8.06 4.59
C THR A 89 15.96 8.27 3.76
N LYS A 90 16.72 9.33 4.06
CA LYS A 90 18.10 9.44 3.61
C LYS A 90 18.88 8.33 4.32
N ILE A 91 19.45 7.41 3.55
CA ILE A 91 20.29 6.35 4.11
C ILE A 91 21.73 6.86 4.09
N ASP A 92 22.27 7.17 5.27
CA ASP A 92 23.69 7.40 5.41
C ASP A 92 24.36 6.17 6.04
N TYR A 93 25.53 5.80 5.56
CA TYR A 93 26.26 4.67 6.17
C TYR A 93 26.76 5.04 7.57
N GLU A 94 26.92 6.35 7.83
CA GLU A 94 27.30 6.92 9.11
C GLU A 94 26.25 6.62 10.20
N ASP A 95 24.96 6.62 9.86
CA ASP A 95 23.87 6.27 10.80
C ASP A 95 24.07 4.85 11.36
N PHE A 96 24.51 3.89 10.54
CA PHE A 96 24.77 2.52 10.98
C PHE A 96 26.01 2.41 11.88
N ILE A 97 27.01 3.28 11.70
CA ILE A 97 28.20 3.32 12.54
C ILE A 97 27.83 3.78 13.96
N GLU A 98 26.90 4.73 14.10
CA GLU A 98 26.39 5.17 15.40
C GLU A 98 25.71 4.03 16.19
N TYR A 99 25.14 3.05 15.49
CA TYR A 99 24.62 1.81 16.08
C TYR A 99 25.68 0.72 16.33
N GLY A 100 26.97 1.05 16.23
CA GLY A 100 28.08 0.12 16.52
C GLY A 100 28.39 -0.86 15.40
N ILE A 101 27.86 -0.66 14.19
CA ILE A 101 28.14 -1.53 13.04
C ILE A 101 29.50 -1.15 12.44
N ALA A 102 30.33 -2.15 12.17
CA ALA A 102 31.63 -1.93 11.56
C ALA A 102 31.51 -1.22 10.21
N LYS A 103 32.39 -0.25 9.93
CA LYS A 103 32.32 0.64 8.76
C LYS A 103 32.11 -0.08 7.42
N GLN A 104 32.72 -1.25 7.23
CA GLN A 104 32.55 -2.05 6.00
C GLN A 104 31.15 -2.65 5.89
N GLU A 105 30.60 -3.17 6.99
CA GLU A 105 29.25 -3.72 7.04
C GLU A 105 28.20 -2.61 6.96
N ALA A 106 28.42 -1.48 7.62
CA ALA A 106 27.58 -0.28 7.53
C ALA A 106 27.43 0.20 6.08
N LYS A 107 28.53 0.28 5.33
CA LYS A 107 28.51 0.64 3.90
C LYS A 107 27.74 -0.38 3.06
N LYS A 108 27.89 -1.67 3.33
CA LYS A 108 27.16 -2.73 2.64
C LYS A 108 25.65 -2.62 2.89
N ARG A 109 25.24 -2.47 4.15
CA ARG A 109 23.83 -2.29 4.53
C ARG A 109 23.23 -1.03 3.92
N ALA A 110 23.95 0.08 3.93
CA ALA A 110 23.51 1.31 3.30
C ALA A 110 23.30 1.14 1.78
N LYS A 111 24.19 0.42 1.09
CA LYS A 111 24.05 0.12 -0.34
C LYS A 111 22.84 -0.78 -0.62
N GLU A 112 22.64 -1.83 0.15
CA GLU A 112 21.48 -2.73 0.03
C GLU A 112 20.16 -2.00 0.25
N ALA A 113 20.09 -1.19 1.31
CA ALA A 113 18.90 -0.41 1.61
C ALA A 113 18.64 0.68 0.54
N THR A 114 19.69 1.31 -0.02
CA THR A 114 19.56 2.24 -1.16
C THR A 114 19.03 1.52 -2.41
N GLN A 115 19.51 0.31 -2.69
CA GLN A 115 19.03 -0.50 -3.81
C GLN A 115 17.54 -0.84 -3.65
N GLY A 116 17.10 -1.20 -2.44
CA GLY A 116 15.69 -1.41 -2.13
C GLY A 116 14.82 -0.17 -2.41
N ILE A 117 15.31 1.03 -2.11
CA ILE A 117 14.61 2.29 -2.45
C ILE A 117 14.51 2.47 -3.97
N ILE A 118 15.61 2.25 -4.71
CA ILE A 118 15.62 2.39 -6.17
C ILE A 118 14.62 1.43 -6.81
N GLU A 119 14.53 0.21 -6.31
CA GLU A 119 13.55 -0.78 -6.78
C GLU A 119 12.12 -0.31 -6.46
N ALA A 120 11.85 0.10 -5.22
CA ALA A 120 10.56 0.66 -4.80
C ALA A 120 10.12 1.87 -5.67
N ILE A 121 11.07 2.70 -6.10
CA ILE A 121 10.85 3.82 -7.02
C ILE A 121 10.53 3.33 -8.43
N LYS A 122 11.32 2.42 -9.01
CA LYS A 122 11.06 1.87 -10.35
C LYS A 122 9.69 1.19 -10.41
N TRP A 123 9.25 0.59 -9.30
CA TRP A 123 7.94 -0.02 -9.22
C TRP A 123 6.80 0.98 -9.33
N LEU A 124 6.94 2.18 -8.75
CA LEU A 124 5.92 3.22 -8.85
C LEU A 124 5.60 3.57 -10.30
N ASP A 125 6.63 3.65 -11.16
CA ASP A 125 6.48 4.02 -12.57
C ASP A 125 5.67 3.00 -13.39
N ASP A 126 5.51 1.78 -12.88
CA ASP A 126 4.78 0.69 -13.52
C ASP A 126 3.39 0.44 -12.89
N MET A 127 2.97 1.24 -11.90
CA MET A 127 1.66 1.07 -11.24
C MET A 127 0.56 1.81 -12.01
N ASP A 128 -0.60 1.15 -12.14
CA ASP A 128 -1.81 1.76 -12.70
C ASP A 128 -2.51 2.67 -11.67
N ALA A 129 -2.39 2.33 -10.39
CA ALA A 129 -2.93 3.10 -9.29
C ALA A 129 -2.15 2.87 -8.00
N VAL A 130 -2.16 3.87 -7.13
CA VAL A 130 -1.54 3.80 -5.80
C VAL A 130 -2.59 4.04 -4.73
N ILE A 131 -2.58 3.18 -3.71
CA ILE A 131 -3.41 3.29 -2.51
C ILE A 131 -2.49 3.68 -1.35
N ILE A 132 -2.66 4.88 -0.81
CA ILE A 132 -1.93 5.32 0.38
C ILE A 132 -2.77 4.99 1.61
N VAL A 133 -2.31 4.05 2.43
CA VAL A 133 -2.97 3.64 3.66
C VAL A 133 -2.39 4.45 4.82
N LEU A 134 -3.24 5.25 5.46
CA LEU A 134 -2.90 6.05 6.63
C LEU A 134 -3.69 5.56 7.85
N ASP A 135 -3.08 5.62 9.03
CA ASP A 135 -3.78 5.39 10.29
C ASP A 135 -4.65 6.59 10.63
N ALA A 136 -5.98 6.40 10.64
CA ALA A 136 -6.93 7.48 10.92
C ALA A 136 -6.90 7.98 12.37
N THR A 137 -6.19 7.29 13.27
CA THR A 137 -6.01 7.71 14.67
C THR A 137 -4.81 8.63 14.89
N GLU A 138 -3.91 8.72 13.91
CA GLU A 138 -2.66 9.45 13.98
C GLU A 138 -2.74 10.83 13.31
N ASN A 139 -1.72 11.66 13.53
CA ASN A 139 -1.60 12.95 12.85
C ASN A 139 -1.25 12.75 11.35
N PRO A 140 -2.08 13.23 10.39
CA PRO A 140 -1.80 13.06 8.97
C PRO A 140 -0.55 13.81 8.50
N TYR A 141 -0.12 14.87 9.19
CA TYR A 141 1.02 15.71 8.81
C TYR A 141 2.39 15.17 9.25
N SER A 142 2.50 13.87 9.54
CA SER A 142 3.82 13.27 9.83
C SER A 142 4.77 13.44 8.64
N GLN A 143 6.06 13.60 8.91
CA GLN A 143 7.08 13.74 7.86
C GLN A 143 7.03 12.58 6.86
N VAL A 144 6.81 11.35 7.37
CA VAL A 144 6.67 10.16 6.52
C VAL A 144 5.50 10.31 5.55
N ASN A 145 4.32 10.73 6.01
CA ASN A 145 3.14 10.90 5.15
C ASN A 145 3.37 11.99 4.10
N LEU A 146 3.92 13.13 4.50
CA LEU A 146 4.22 14.25 3.60
C LEU A 146 5.23 13.85 2.52
N THR A 147 6.27 13.10 2.89
CA THR A 147 7.28 12.61 1.93
C THR A 147 6.68 11.60 0.96
N ILE A 148 5.83 10.67 1.41
CA ILE A 148 5.16 9.71 0.52
C ILE A 148 4.29 10.45 -0.51
N ILE A 149 3.44 11.36 -0.03
CA ILE A 149 2.49 12.09 -0.89
C ILE A 149 3.23 13.01 -1.86
N GLY A 150 4.24 13.75 -1.40
CA GLY A 150 5.06 14.62 -2.23
C GLY A 150 5.77 13.88 -3.37
N ASN A 151 6.31 12.68 -3.10
CA ASN A 151 6.94 11.85 -4.12
C ASN A 151 5.96 11.29 -5.15
N LEU A 152 4.71 11.04 -4.75
CA LEU A 152 3.66 10.51 -5.64
C LEU A 152 3.04 11.59 -6.52
N LEU A 153 2.86 12.82 -6.00
CA LEU A 153 2.41 13.98 -6.79
C LEU A 153 3.25 14.19 -8.06
N ALA A 154 4.56 14.01 -7.95
CA ALA A 154 5.49 14.21 -9.06
C ALA A 154 5.27 13.26 -10.26
N ARG A 155 4.57 12.12 -10.06
CA ARG A 155 4.50 11.02 -11.04
C ARG A 155 3.18 10.92 -11.80
N LYS A 156 2.18 11.76 -11.47
CA LYS A 156 0.83 11.75 -12.09
C LYS A 156 0.12 10.38 -12.07
N ILE A 157 0.50 9.50 -11.16
CA ILE A 157 -0.17 8.21 -10.94
C ILE A 157 -1.48 8.49 -10.20
N PRO A 158 -2.61 7.86 -10.58
CA PRO A 158 -3.85 7.97 -9.82
C PRO A 158 -3.67 7.47 -8.39
N VAL A 159 -4.05 8.30 -7.41
CA VAL A 159 -3.92 7.99 -5.98
C VAL A 159 -5.29 7.98 -5.30
N LEU A 160 -5.50 6.98 -4.43
CA LEU A 160 -6.57 6.95 -3.43
C LEU A 160 -5.95 6.92 -2.04
N ILE A 161 -6.41 7.77 -1.12
CA ILE A 161 -6.01 7.70 0.29
C ILE A 161 -7.04 6.88 1.06
N VAL A 162 -6.55 5.92 1.83
CA VAL A 162 -7.34 5.08 2.72
C VAL A 162 -7.05 5.48 4.16
N ALA A 163 -8.04 6.06 4.83
CA ALA A 163 -8.03 6.31 6.27
C ALA A 163 -8.43 5.01 6.99
N ASN A 164 -7.44 4.21 7.38
CA ASN A 164 -7.64 2.90 7.98
C ASN A 164 -7.80 2.98 9.51
N LYS A 165 -8.25 1.88 10.13
CA LYS A 165 -8.54 1.74 11.57
C LYS A 165 -9.72 2.59 12.06
N MET A 166 -10.72 2.81 11.20
CA MET A 166 -11.95 3.53 11.57
C MET A 166 -12.78 2.86 12.67
N ASP A 167 -12.46 1.63 13.07
CA ASP A 167 -13.03 0.95 14.23
C ASP A 167 -12.54 1.52 15.57
N LEU A 168 -11.47 2.32 15.58
CA LEU A 168 -10.91 2.90 16.80
C LEU A 168 -11.57 4.24 17.14
N ARG A 169 -11.83 4.48 18.43
CA ARG A 169 -12.52 5.68 18.92
C ARG A 169 -11.87 7.01 18.52
N LYS A 170 -10.54 7.03 18.34
CA LYS A 170 -9.78 8.23 17.95
C LYS A 170 -9.78 8.49 16.44
N ALA A 171 -10.27 7.54 15.64
CA ALA A 171 -10.17 7.60 14.19
C ALA A 171 -10.98 8.78 13.62
N ASN A 172 -10.38 9.53 12.69
CA ASN A 172 -11.03 10.69 12.11
C ASN A 172 -10.62 10.88 10.63
N VAL A 173 -11.47 10.40 9.72
CA VAL A 173 -11.29 10.55 8.27
C VAL A 173 -11.25 12.03 7.83
N LYS A 174 -12.03 12.92 8.47
CA LYS A 174 -12.10 14.34 8.12
C LYS A 174 -10.77 15.07 8.31
N LYS A 175 -9.95 14.62 9.27
CA LYS A 175 -8.59 15.16 9.45
C LYS A 175 -7.69 14.85 8.25
N ILE A 176 -7.82 13.64 7.68
CA ILE A 176 -7.05 13.22 6.51
C ILE A 176 -7.56 13.94 5.25
N GLU A 177 -8.88 14.07 5.09
CA GLU A 177 -9.50 14.86 4.01
C GLU A 177 -9.02 16.31 4.02
N ALA A 178 -9.02 16.96 5.20
CA ALA A 178 -8.56 18.33 5.33
C ALA A 178 -7.04 18.49 5.09
N ALA A 179 -6.25 17.46 5.42
CA ALA A 179 -4.81 17.46 5.17
C ALA A 179 -4.45 17.28 3.69
N PHE A 180 -5.28 16.56 2.94
CA PHE A 180 -5.00 16.16 1.56
C PHE A 180 -6.21 16.40 0.63
N PRO A 181 -6.66 17.66 0.48
CA PRO A 181 -7.93 17.98 -0.21
C PRO A 181 -7.94 17.67 -1.71
N GLU A 182 -6.76 17.52 -2.33
CA GLU A 182 -6.59 17.18 -3.75
C GLU A 182 -6.88 15.69 -4.04
N TYR A 183 -7.02 14.85 -3.00
CA TYR A 183 -7.15 13.40 -3.13
C TYR A 183 -8.51 12.89 -2.69
N SER A 184 -9.01 11.86 -3.38
CA SER A 184 -10.09 11.05 -2.84
C SER A 184 -9.62 10.36 -1.56
N VAL A 185 -10.43 10.43 -0.51
CA VAL A 185 -10.19 9.75 0.77
C VAL A 185 -11.36 8.81 1.07
N VAL A 186 -11.06 7.60 1.52
CA VAL A 186 -12.06 6.65 2.00
C VAL A 186 -11.68 6.12 3.38
N GLY A 187 -12.60 6.23 4.34
CA GLY A 187 -12.44 5.68 5.67
C GLY A 187 -12.85 4.21 5.73
N ILE A 188 -11.98 3.32 6.20
CA ILE A 188 -12.27 1.88 6.35
C ILE A 188 -11.74 1.33 7.68
N SER A 189 -12.19 0.11 8.01
CA SER A 189 -11.45 -0.75 8.93
C SER A 189 -11.11 -2.06 8.23
N ALA A 190 -9.84 -2.23 7.86
CA ALA A 190 -9.36 -3.50 7.31
C ALA A 190 -9.54 -4.66 8.32
N LYS A 191 -9.35 -4.38 9.62
CA LYS A 191 -9.50 -5.38 10.70
C LYS A 191 -10.94 -5.87 10.85
N LYS A 192 -11.92 -4.98 10.65
CA LYS A 192 -13.36 -5.29 10.80
C LYS A 192 -14.08 -5.46 9.46
N ALA A 193 -13.36 -5.42 8.34
CA ALA A 193 -13.92 -5.38 6.98
C ALA A 193 -15.06 -4.37 6.83
N THR A 194 -14.93 -3.19 7.45
CA THR A 194 -15.97 -2.15 7.46
C THR A 194 -15.76 -1.14 6.34
N ASN A 195 -16.86 -0.77 5.66
CA ASN A 195 -16.90 0.17 4.54
C ASN A 195 -16.12 -0.27 3.29
N MET A 196 -15.97 -1.58 3.08
CA MET A 196 -15.26 -2.14 1.94
C MET A 196 -15.95 -1.87 0.61
N ASP A 197 -17.29 -1.86 0.57
CA ASP A 197 -18.06 -1.54 -0.62
C ASP A 197 -17.66 -0.18 -1.23
N ASN A 198 -17.58 0.87 -0.40
CA ASN A 198 -17.19 2.21 -0.85
C ASN A 198 -15.73 2.24 -1.30
N PHE A 199 -14.86 1.50 -0.63
CA PHE A 199 -13.45 1.37 -1.03
C PHE A 199 -13.30 0.72 -2.41
N TYR A 200 -14.05 -0.35 -2.70
CA TYR A 200 -14.06 -0.97 -4.03
C TYR A 200 -14.58 -0.03 -5.12
N ASP A 201 -15.65 0.71 -4.83
CA ASP A 201 -16.20 1.69 -5.76
C ASP A 201 -15.20 2.82 -6.08
N GLU A 202 -14.45 3.29 -5.08
CA GLU A 202 -13.40 4.29 -5.29
C GLU A 202 -12.21 3.74 -6.09
N ILE A 203 -11.74 2.51 -5.83
CA ILE A 203 -10.71 1.88 -6.67
C ILE A 203 -11.19 1.76 -8.12
N PHE A 204 -12.46 1.43 -8.34
CA PHE A 204 -13.04 1.31 -9.67
C PHE A 204 -13.10 2.64 -10.41
N LYS A 205 -13.48 3.72 -9.71
CA LYS A 205 -13.48 5.08 -10.26
C LYS A 205 -12.06 5.53 -10.59
N LEU A 206 -11.10 5.22 -9.73
CA LEU A 206 -9.69 5.57 -9.89
C LEU A 206 -9.08 4.92 -11.12
N THR A 207 -9.32 3.62 -11.30
CA THR A 207 -8.75 2.83 -12.42
C THR A 207 -9.43 3.07 -13.75
N LYS A 208 -10.64 3.64 -13.77
CA LYS A 208 -11.31 4.12 -15.01
C LYS A 208 -10.66 5.36 -15.64
N ARG A 209 -9.89 6.12 -14.87
CA ARG A 209 -9.23 7.36 -15.33
C ARG A 209 -7.91 7.09 -16.05
N VAL A 210 -7.47 5.83 -16.08
CA VAL A 210 -6.29 5.29 -16.77
C VAL A 210 -6.71 4.60 -18.05
#